data_AF-A0A819VQW7-F1
#
_entry.id   AF-A0A819VQW7-F1
#
_cell.length_a   1.000
_cell.length_b   1.000
_cell.length_c   1.000
_cell.angle_alpha   90.00
_cell.angle_beta   90.00
_cell.angle_gamma   90.00
#
_symmetry.space_group_name_H-M   'P 1'
#
loop_
_entity.id
_entity.type
_entity.pdbx_description
1 polymer ?
#
loop_
_entity_poly.entity_id
_entity_poly.type
_entity_poly.pdbx_seq_one_letter_code
_entity_poly.pdbx_strand_id
1 'polypeptide(L)'
;MESQDITMNETSSSSSSTKYSSLSTSAKLNVTKTKTNKRKLMLFIEGYDFQFKSFNKNKTIKFWRCTDRSCGMILYTNLDDEFIRFARKVTDHSHLPNPAQLKIRNLRETMRERAENELLPLHEIAEQEIRKALLTAETRAVLPRVTTIGHNLIHNRWKTNPHLPQSSSFFILDIYTQNIIIIMLDYYYTLVMIQNFKSIN
;
A
#
# COMPACT_ATOMS: atom_id res chain seq x y z
N MET A 1 -68.15 -36.58 26.31
CA MET A 1 -67.38 -35.31 26.29
C MET A 1 -66.20 -35.56 25.36
N GLU A 2 -66.51 -35.72 24.07
CA GLU A 2 -66.65 -34.64 23.07
C GLU A 2 -65.27 -34.28 22.51
N SER A 3 -65.07 -34.85 21.32
CA SER A 3 -63.95 -34.72 20.39
C SER A 3 -63.73 -33.27 19.97
N GLN A 4 -62.52 -32.95 19.50
CA GLN A 4 -62.38 -32.20 18.25
C GLN A 4 -60.95 -32.32 17.68
N ASP A 5 -60.86 -33.14 16.62
CA ASP A 5 -59.88 -33.03 15.55
C ASP A 5 -59.98 -31.67 14.87
N ILE A 6 -58.84 -31.07 14.53
CA ILE A 6 -58.76 -29.99 13.55
C ILE A 6 -57.67 -30.35 12.53
N THR A 7 -58.11 -30.92 11.42
CA THR A 7 -57.42 -30.96 10.12
C THR A 7 -58.02 -29.89 9.23
N MET A 8 -57.21 -28.96 8.72
CA MET A 8 -57.40 -28.26 7.43
C MET A 8 -56.00 -27.91 6.90
N ASN A 9 -55.48 -28.56 5.85
CA ASN A 9 -55.74 -28.42 4.40
C ASN A 9 -55.11 -27.19 3.70
N GLU A 10 -54.23 -27.54 2.75
CA GLU A 10 -54.11 -27.04 1.37
C GLU A 10 -53.42 -25.69 1.03
N THR A 11 -52.30 -25.85 0.31
CA THR A 11 -52.08 -25.36 -1.07
C THR A 11 -52.25 -23.87 -1.35
N SER A 12 -51.15 -23.18 -1.71
CA SER A 12 -50.96 -22.68 -3.09
C SER A 12 -49.76 -21.73 -3.23
N SER A 13 -48.98 -22.03 -4.26
CA SER A 13 -47.98 -21.20 -4.92
C SER A 13 -48.56 -19.87 -5.40
N SER A 14 -47.86 -18.76 -5.14
CA SER A 14 -47.96 -17.56 -5.98
C SER A 14 -46.58 -16.92 -6.16
N SER A 15 -46.05 -17.16 -7.35
CA SER A 15 -45.00 -16.40 -8.00
C SER A 15 -45.32 -14.91 -7.99
N SER A 16 -44.67 -14.14 -7.12
CA SER A 16 -44.67 -12.68 -7.18
C SER A 16 -43.36 -12.21 -7.77
N SER A 17 -43.37 -12.08 -9.10
CA SER A 17 -42.38 -11.36 -9.90
C SER A 17 -42.50 -9.87 -9.61
N THR A 18 -41.88 -9.43 -8.52
CA THR A 18 -41.79 -7.99 -8.22
C THR A 18 -40.84 -7.36 -9.22
N LYS A 19 -41.43 -6.73 -10.23
CA LYS A 19 -40.82 -5.78 -11.16
C LYS A 19 -40.00 -4.77 -10.35
N TYR A 20 -38.67 -4.87 -10.43
CA TYR A 20 -37.80 -3.81 -9.93
C TYR A 20 -37.91 -2.62 -10.89
N SER A 21 -38.77 -1.67 -10.51
CA SER A 21 -38.81 -0.34 -11.10
C SER A 21 -37.42 0.29 -11.01
N SER A 22 -36.82 0.42 -12.19
CA SER A 22 -35.64 1.22 -12.46
C SER A 22 -35.93 2.69 -12.17
N LEU A 23 -35.53 3.16 -11.00
CA LEU A 23 -35.34 4.58 -10.75
C LEU A 23 -34.09 4.73 -9.87
N SER A 24 -32.93 4.80 -10.52
CA SER A 24 -31.72 5.31 -9.87
C SER A 24 -31.06 6.29 -10.83
N THR A 25 -31.35 7.56 -10.61
CA THR A 25 -30.51 8.67 -11.07
C THR A 25 -29.07 8.31 -10.71
N SER A 26 -28.26 8.04 -11.73
CA SER A 26 -26.90 7.49 -11.62
C SER A 26 -25.98 8.54 -11.02
N ALA A 27 -26.01 8.68 -9.70
CA ALA A 27 -24.98 9.39 -8.97
C ALA A 27 -23.68 8.61 -9.20
N LYS A 28 -22.75 9.21 -9.96
CA LYS A 28 -21.44 8.62 -10.23
C LYS A 28 -20.73 8.42 -8.89
N LEU A 29 -20.60 7.17 -8.45
CA LEU A 29 -19.94 6.85 -7.19
C LEU A 29 -18.46 7.21 -7.29
N ASN A 30 -17.94 7.88 -6.25
CA ASN A 30 -16.55 8.30 -6.20
C ASN A 30 -15.66 7.11 -5.85
N VAL A 31 -14.86 6.67 -6.81
CA VAL A 31 -13.87 5.62 -6.62
C VAL A 31 -12.53 6.23 -6.26
N THR A 32 -12.07 6.00 -5.03
CA THR A 32 -10.72 6.42 -4.60
C THR A 32 -9.75 5.27 -4.79
N LYS A 33 -8.65 5.51 -5.51
CA LYS A 33 -7.59 4.50 -5.70
C LYS A 33 -6.55 4.65 -4.58
N THR A 34 -6.16 3.54 -3.98
CA THR A 34 -5.11 3.50 -2.94
C THR A 34 -4.25 2.24 -3.12
N LYS A 35 -3.21 2.06 -2.29
CA LYS A 35 -2.30 0.92 -2.39
C LYS A 35 -2.15 0.20 -1.06
N THR A 36 -2.09 -1.13 -1.11
CA THR A 36 -1.67 -1.96 0.03
C THR A 36 -0.23 -1.63 0.45
N ASN A 37 0.19 -2.12 1.63
CA ASN A 37 1.60 -2.10 2.04
C ASN A 37 2.52 -2.84 1.04
N LYS A 38 1.98 -3.77 0.24
CA LYS A 38 2.70 -4.49 -0.82
C LYS A 38 2.58 -3.80 -2.18
N ARG A 39 2.20 -2.51 -2.22
CA ARG A 39 2.02 -1.69 -3.43
C ARG A 39 0.97 -2.20 -4.44
N LYS A 40 0.15 -3.18 -4.06
CA LYS A 40 -0.99 -3.62 -4.88
C LYS A 40 -2.11 -2.60 -4.84
N LEU A 41 -2.71 -2.30 -5.99
CA LEU A 41 -3.86 -1.41 -6.13
C LEU A 41 -5.06 -1.92 -5.32
N MET A 42 -5.74 -0.99 -4.67
CA MET A 42 -7.00 -1.16 -3.96
C MET A 42 -7.97 -0.05 -4.33
N LEU A 43 -9.26 -0.35 -4.23
CA LEU A 43 -10.31 0.64 -4.41
C LEU A 43 -10.99 0.91 -3.07
N PHE A 44 -11.31 2.16 -2.82
CA PHE A 44 -12.13 2.60 -1.71
C PHE A 44 -13.38 3.27 -2.23
N ILE A 45 -14.54 2.75 -1.83
CA ILE A 45 -15.87 3.20 -2.27
C ILE A 45 -16.81 3.12 -1.08
N GLU A 46 -17.58 4.18 -0.82
CA GLU A 46 -18.59 4.23 0.25
C GLU A 46 -18.06 3.82 1.65
N GLY A 47 -16.80 4.14 1.96
CA GLY A 47 -16.23 3.81 3.27
C GLY A 47 -15.60 2.41 3.36
N TYR A 48 -15.63 1.62 2.29
CA TYR A 48 -15.17 0.23 2.25
C TYR A 48 -13.97 0.02 1.33
N ASP A 49 -13.07 -0.87 1.76
CA ASP A 49 -11.86 -1.24 1.03
C ASP A 49 -12.02 -2.52 0.23
N PHE A 50 -11.64 -2.48 -1.05
CA PHE A 50 -11.70 -3.61 -1.97
C PHE A 50 -10.32 -3.94 -2.57
N GLN A 51 -10.02 -5.24 -2.66
CA GLN A 51 -8.82 -5.79 -3.29
C GLN A 51 -9.18 -6.51 -4.59
N PHE A 52 -8.31 -6.40 -5.59
CA PHE A 52 -8.49 -7.09 -6.85
C PHE A 52 -8.51 -8.60 -6.64
N LYS A 53 -9.51 -9.27 -7.21
CA LYS A 53 -9.67 -10.72 -7.13
C LYS A 53 -9.37 -11.38 -8.47
N SER A 54 -10.10 -11.01 -9.52
CA SER A 54 -9.97 -11.62 -10.84
C SER A 54 -10.66 -10.78 -11.91
N PHE A 55 -10.49 -11.16 -13.18
CA PHE A 55 -11.32 -10.68 -14.28
C PHE A 55 -12.51 -11.63 -14.51
N ASN A 56 -13.52 -11.16 -15.26
CA ASN A 56 -14.52 -12.03 -15.87
C ASN A 56 -13.90 -12.87 -17.02
N LYS A 57 -14.66 -13.84 -17.55
CA LYS A 57 -14.21 -14.72 -18.65
C LYS A 57 -13.71 -13.93 -19.87
N ASN A 58 -14.38 -12.83 -20.20
CA ASN A 58 -14.09 -12.02 -21.37
C ASN A 58 -13.04 -10.92 -21.12
N LYS A 59 -12.47 -10.83 -19.91
CA LYS A 59 -11.52 -9.79 -19.47
C LYS A 59 -11.99 -8.34 -19.71
N THR A 60 -13.29 -8.10 -19.60
CA THR A 60 -13.90 -6.75 -19.71
C THR A 60 -14.28 -6.15 -18.37
N ILE A 61 -14.41 -6.97 -17.33
CA ILE A 61 -14.85 -6.55 -15.99
C ILE A 61 -13.85 -7.04 -14.95
N LYS A 62 -13.48 -6.17 -14.01
CA LYS A 62 -12.67 -6.52 -12.84
C LYS A 62 -13.59 -6.84 -11.66
N PHE A 63 -13.28 -7.93 -10.97
CA PHE A 63 -13.93 -8.33 -9.73
C PHE A 63 -13.03 -7.97 -8.56
N TRP A 64 -13.60 -7.26 -7.60
CA TRP A 64 -12.93 -6.84 -6.39
C TRP A 64 -13.66 -7.42 -5.19
N ARG A 65 -12.93 -7.95 -4.23
CA ARG A 65 -13.49 -8.47 -2.97
C ARG A 65 -13.26 -7.44 -1.88
N CYS A 66 -14.21 -7.29 -0.96
CA CYS A 66 -13.94 -6.55 0.27
C CYS A 66 -12.69 -7.11 0.99
N THR A 67 -11.94 -6.22 1.63
CA THR A 67 -10.69 -6.55 2.34
C THR A 67 -10.94 -7.38 3.59
N ASP A 68 -12.09 -7.18 4.26
CA ASP A 68 -12.49 -8.03 5.36
C ASP A 68 -12.81 -9.45 4.85
N ARG A 69 -12.19 -10.46 5.44
CA ARG A 69 -12.33 -11.86 5.01
C ARG A 69 -13.70 -12.43 5.37
N SER A 70 -14.30 -11.98 6.47
CA SER A 70 -15.69 -12.31 6.82
C SER A 70 -16.70 -11.68 5.88
N CYS A 71 -16.33 -10.60 5.19
CA CYS A 71 -17.20 -9.93 4.25
C CYS A 71 -17.24 -10.66 2.90
N GLY A 72 -18.47 -11.02 2.47
CA GLY A 72 -18.74 -11.62 1.17
C GLY A 72 -18.94 -10.61 0.03
N MET A 73 -18.80 -9.31 0.28
CA MET A 73 -19.11 -8.29 -0.73
C MET A 73 -18.14 -8.34 -1.91
N ILE A 74 -18.71 -8.24 -3.12
CA ILE A 74 -17.98 -8.15 -4.38
C ILE A 74 -18.40 -6.87 -5.10
N LEU A 75 -17.40 -6.14 -5.59
CA LEU A 75 -17.52 -4.95 -6.41
C LEU A 75 -17.12 -5.29 -7.86
N TYR A 76 -17.85 -4.74 -8.82
CA TYR A 76 -17.56 -4.84 -10.24
C TYR A 76 -17.16 -3.46 -10.79
N THR A 77 -16.03 -3.40 -11.49
CA THR A 77 -15.59 -2.21 -12.23
C THR A 77 -15.28 -2.55 -13.67
N ASN A 78 -15.22 -1.53 -14.52
CA ASN A 78 -14.65 -1.65 -15.86
C ASN A 78 -13.10 -1.76 -15.79
N LEU A 79 -12.46 -1.74 -16.95
CA LEU A 79 -11.00 -1.83 -17.05
C LEU A 79 -10.27 -0.58 -16.55
N ASP A 80 -10.94 0.56 -16.55
CA ASP A 80 -10.42 1.86 -16.08
C ASP A 80 -10.63 2.08 -14.57
N ASP A 81 -11.15 1.06 -13.88
CA ASP A 81 -11.55 1.03 -12.47
C ASP A 81 -12.75 1.94 -12.14
N GLU A 82 -13.58 2.27 -13.12
CA GLU A 82 -14.84 2.97 -12.89
C GLU A 82 -15.89 2.00 -12.35
N PHE A 83 -16.66 2.48 -11.37
CA PHE A 83 -17.71 1.72 -10.72
C PHE A 83 -18.79 1.26 -11.72
N ILE A 84 -19.13 -0.02 -11.71
CA ILE A 84 -20.29 -0.56 -12.44
C ILE A 84 -21.42 -0.87 -11.46
N ARG A 85 -21.18 -1.78 -10.51
CA ARG A 85 -22.18 -2.22 -9.51
C ARG A 85 -21.54 -3.01 -8.37
N PHE A 86 -22.32 -3.23 -7.31
CA PHE A 86 -22.05 -4.25 -6.29
C PHE A 86 -22.78 -5.56 -6.61
N ALA A 87 -22.29 -6.69 -6.11
CA ALA A 87 -22.95 -7.99 -6.23
C ALA A 87 -24.22 -8.12 -5.38
N ARG A 88 -24.28 -7.33 -4.30
CA ARG A 88 -25.38 -7.26 -3.34
C ARG A 88 -25.64 -5.78 -3.00
N LYS A 89 -26.56 -5.47 -2.10
CA LYS A 89 -26.77 -4.07 -1.70
C LYS A 89 -25.56 -3.59 -0.89
N VAL A 90 -25.19 -2.32 -1.01
CA VAL A 90 -24.04 -1.74 -0.26
C VAL A 90 -24.20 -1.91 1.25
N THR A 91 -25.43 -1.97 1.74
CA THR A 91 -25.75 -2.21 3.15
C THR A 91 -25.43 -3.62 3.64
N ASP A 92 -25.14 -4.57 2.75
CA ASP A 92 -24.98 -5.98 3.09
C ASP A 92 -23.53 -6.34 3.50
N HIS A 93 -22.70 -5.34 3.81
CA HIS A 93 -21.41 -5.58 4.45
C HIS A 93 -21.61 -6.13 5.88
N SER A 94 -20.79 -7.09 6.27
CA SER A 94 -20.78 -7.68 7.63
C SER A 94 -20.02 -6.84 8.66
N HIS A 95 -19.61 -5.63 8.30
CA HIS A 95 -18.82 -4.75 9.15
C HIS A 95 -19.12 -3.29 8.79
N LEU A 96 -18.77 -2.39 9.70
CA LEU A 96 -18.95 -0.96 9.51
C LEU A 96 -17.91 -0.39 8.51
N PRO A 97 -18.25 0.69 7.78
CA PRO A 97 -17.28 1.43 6.98
C PRO A 97 -16.19 2.04 7.86
N ASN A 98 -14.96 2.17 7.33
CA ASN A 98 -13.82 2.70 8.07
C ASN A 98 -13.05 3.77 7.28
N PRO A 99 -13.57 5.01 7.21
CA PRO A 99 -12.91 6.10 6.48
C PRO A 99 -11.62 6.57 7.15
N ALA A 100 -11.46 6.38 8.46
CA ALA A 100 -10.23 6.73 9.17
C ALA A 100 -9.03 5.90 8.66
N GLN A 101 -9.24 4.61 8.39
CA GLN A 101 -8.20 3.75 7.82
C GLN A 101 -7.76 4.20 6.43
N LEU A 102 -8.67 4.69 5.57
CA LEU A 102 -8.29 5.25 4.28
C LEU A 102 -7.34 6.44 4.45
N LYS A 103 -7.69 7.39 5.33
CA LYS A 103 -6.85 8.57 5.59
C LYS A 103 -5.45 8.18 6.06
N ILE A 104 -5.36 7.22 6.98
CA ILE A 104 -4.07 6.69 7.45
C ILE A 104 -3.29 6.02 6.32
N ARG A 105 -3.96 5.27 5.45
CA ARG A 105 -3.29 4.60 4.33
C ARG A 105 -2.72 5.59 3.33
N ASN A 106 -3.51 6.61 2.97
CA ASN A 106 -3.06 7.67 2.08
C ASN A 106 -1.87 8.43 2.69
N LEU A 107 -1.95 8.77 3.97
CA LEU A 107 -0.84 9.39 4.71
C LEU A 107 0.44 8.54 4.66
N ARG A 108 0.31 7.23 4.89
CA ARG A 108 1.44 6.30 4.81
C ARG A 108 2.02 6.19 3.41
N GLU A 109 1.19 6.26 2.37
CA GLU A 109 1.66 6.27 0.98
C GLU A 109 2.44 7.55 0.68
N THR A 110 1.96 8.72 1.10
CA THR A 110 2.68 9.99 0.97
C THR A 110 4.02 9.96 1.70
N MET A 111 4.06 9.47 2.95
CA MET A 111 5.32 9.30 3.70
C MET A 111 6.28 8.36 2.99
N ARG A 112 5.76 7.28 2.39
CA ARG A 112 6.57 6.29 1.66
C ARG A 112 7.16 6.89 0.40
N GLU A 113 6.36 7.60 -0.39
CA GLU A 113 6.80 8.30 -1.59
C GLU A 113 7.90 9.32 -1.27
N ARG A 114 7.69 10.15 -0.23
CA ARG A 114 8.73 11.08 0.24
C ARG A 114 9.99 10.35 0.71
N ALA A 115 9.86 9.27 1.47
CA ALA A 115 11.00 8.51 1.96
C ALA A 115 11.84 7.87 0.84
N GLU A 116 11.25 7.62 -0.32
CA GLU A 116 11.94 7.07 -1.50
C GLU A 116 12.64 8.16 -2.31
N ASN A 117 12.04 9.35 -2.38
CA ASN A 117 12.50 10.45 -3.23
C ASN A 117 13.37 11.49 -2.51
N GLU A 118 13.33 11.54 -1.18
CA GLU A 118 14.01 12.56 -0.38
C GLU A 118 15.10 11.96 0.50
N LEU A 119 16.15 12.75 0.74
CA LEU A 119 17.26 12.36 1.60
C LEU A 119 17.02 12.65 3.09
N LEU A 120 15.91 13.31 3.43
CA LEU A 120 15.59 13.67 4.81
C LEU A 120 15.54 12.44 5.74
N PRO A 121 15.85 12.62 7.03
CA PRO A 121 15.62 11.60 8.04
C PRO A 121 14.14 11.17 8.07
N LEU A 122 13.89 9.87 8.16
CA LEU A 122 12.53 9.31 8.07
C LEU A 122 11.61 9.77 9.19
N HIS A 123 12.17 10.08 10.36
CA HIS A 123 11.40 10.63 11.48
C HIS A 123 10.89 12.05 11.18
N GLU A 124 11.70 12.88 10.53
CA GLU A 124 11.30 14.23 10.09
C GLU A 124 10.20 14.16 9.03
N ILE A 125 10.33 13.27 8.05
CA ILE A 125 9.29 13.04 7.04
C ILE A 125 7.97 12.66 7.74
N ALA A 126 8.01 11.70 8.66
CA ALA A 126 6.81 11.26 9.37
C ALA A 126 6.18 12.38 10.20
N GLU A 127 6.97 13.16 10.94
CA GLU A 127 6.46 14.25 11.76
C GLU A 127 5.83 15.36 10.91
N GLN A 128 6.50 15.77 9.84
CA GLN A 128 6.00 16.79 8.91
C GLN A 128 4.66 16.36 8.30
N GLU A 129 4.56 15.12 7.81
CA GLU A 129 3.34 14.63 7.17
C GLU A 129 2.19 14.46 8.17
N ILE A 130 2.44 14.00 9.40
CA ILE A 130 1.41 13.95 10.45
C ILE A 130 0.90 15.34 10.78
N ARG A 131 1.78 16.34 10.86
CA ARG A 131 1.42 17.73 11.16
C ARG A 131 0.58 18.34 10.03
N LYS A 132 0.94 18.08 8.77
CA LYS A 132 0.20 18.55 7.57
C LYS A 132 -1.16 17.88 7.40
N ALA A 133 -1.30 16.62 7.79
CA ALA A 133 -2.49 15.82 7.48
C ALA A 133 -3.79 16.24 8.22
N LEU A 134 -3.72 17.20 9.14
CA LEU A 134 -4.87 17.74 9.89
C LEU A 134 -5.85 16.64 10.37
N LEU A 135 -5.29 15.56 10.93
CA LEU A 135 -6.06 14.38 11.31
C LEU A 135 -7.06 14.68 12.43
N THR A 136 -8.28 14.14 12.30
CA THR A 136 -9.27 14.15 13.39
C THR A 136 -8.79 13.37 14.60
N ALA A 137 -9.35 13.63 15.78
CA ALA A 137 -9.00 12.90 17.01
C ALA A 137 -9.18 11.38 16.85
N GLU A 138 -10.28 10.95 16.23
CA GLU A 138 -10.56 9.55 15.90
C GLU A 138 -9.46 8.94 15.02
N THR A 139 -9.09 9.63 13.93
CA THR A 139 -8.05 9.14 13.01
C THR A 139 -6.67 9.12 13.69
N ARG A 140 -6.39 10.07 14.57
CA ARG A 140 -5.15 10.13 15.34
C ARG A 140 -5.06 9.00 16.36
N ALA A 141 -6.19 8.58 16.95
CA ALA A 141 -6.25 7.49 17.92
C ALA A 141 -5.89 6.13 17.30
N VAL A 142 -6.22 5.91 16.02
CA VAL A 142 -5.88 4.67 15.29
C VAL A 142 -4.56 4.76 14.50
N LEU A 143 -3.88 5.92 14.52
CA LEU A 143 -2.60 6.09 13.86
C LEU A 143 -1.51 5.31 14.64
N PRO A 144 -0.67 4.49 13.97
CA PRO A 144 0.49 3.89 14.62
C PRO A 144 1.44 4.97 15.17
N ARG A 145 2.21 4.62 16.19
CA ARG A 145 3.28 5.51 16.69
C ARG A 145 4.31 5.77 15.59
N VAL A 146 4.93 6.95 15.64
CA VAL A 146 5.94 7.41 14.67
C VAL A 146 7.09 6.41 14.55
N THR A 147 7.51 5.80 15.66
CA THR A 147 8.56 4.77 15.68
C THR A 147 8.20 3.56 14.80
N THR A 148 6.96 3.07 14.88
CA THR A 148 6.46 1.96 14.07
C THR A 148 6.36 2.33 12.58
N ILE A 149 6.01 3.58 12.27
CA ILE A 149 6.03 4.09 10.89
C ILE A 149 7.46 4.09 10.35
N GLY A 150 8.41 4.62 11.14
CA GLY A 150 9.82 4.70 10.80
C GLY A 150 10.41 3.35 10.39
N HIS A 151 10.20 2.29 11.18
CA HIS A 151 10.69 0.94 10.85
C HIS A 151 10.23 0.44 9.47
N ASN A 152 8.97 0.68 9.11
CA ASN A 152 8.44 0.29 7.80
C ASN A 152 9.03 1.11 6.65
N LEU A 153 9.27 2.42 6.88
CA LEU A 153 9.90 3.29 5.91
C LEU A 153 11.36 2.92 5.69
N ILE A 154 12.10 2.62 6.76
CA ILE A 154 13.49 2.11 6.70
C ILE A 154 13.52 0.89 5.78
N HIS A 155 12.75 -0.14 6.09
CA HIS A 155 12.77 -1.37 5.29
C HIS A 155 12.46 -1.15 3.80
N ASN A 156 11.62 -0.17 3.46
CA ASN A 156 11.34 0.18 2.06
C ASN A 156 12.50 0.96 1.42
N ARG A 157 13.05 1.96 2.11
CA ARG A 157 14.19 2.75 1.61
C ARG A 157 15.43 1.88 1.38
N TRP A 158 15.69 0.90 2.24
CA TRP A 158 16.78 -0.08 2.03
C TRP A 158 16.59 -0.96 0.79
N LYS A 159 15.35 -1.19 0.33
CA LYS A 159 15.10 -1.97 -0.89
C LYS A 159 15.32 -1.14 -2.16
N THR A 160 14.98 0.15 -2.13
CA THR A 160 15.10 1.04 -3.29
C THR A 160 16.48 1.69 -3.37
N ASN A 161 17.06 2.01 -2.22
CA ASN A 161 18.40 2.56 -2.03
C ASN A 161 19.11 1.75 -0.95
N PRO A 162 19.61 0.53 -1.27
CA PRO A 162 20.49 -0.17 -0.37
C PRO A 162 21.72 0.71 -0.17
N HIS A 163 21.84 1.31 1.03
CA HIS A 163 23.10 1.92 1.40
C HIS A 163 24.18 0.83 1.29
N LEU A 164 25.27 1.12 0.57
CA LEU A 164 26.49 0.35 0.71
C LEU A 164 26.78 0.22 2.21
N PRO A 165 27.14 -0.98 2.70
CA PRO A 165 27.20 -1.26 4.13
C PRO A 165 28.05 -0.21 4.84
N GLN A 166 27.42 0.58 5.71
CA GLN A 166 28.11 1.54 6.59
C GLN A 166 28.83 0.85 7.75
N SER A 167 29.19 -0.43 7.61
CA SER A 167 30.14 -1.05 8.52
C SER A 167 31.51 -0.45 8.21
N SER A 168 31.91 0.51 9.04
CA SER A 168 33.26 1.06 9.10
C SER A 168 34.35 -0.02 9.26
N SER A 169 34.02 -1.30 9.50
CA SER A 169 34.99 -2.39 9.52
C SER A 169 35.46 -2.87 8.14
N PHE A 170 34.79 -2.52 7.04
CA PHE A 170 35.25 -2.88 5.69
C PHE A 170 36.00 -1.76 4.98
N PHE A 171 35.78 -0.49 5.35
CA PHE A 171 36.47 0.65 4.74
C PHE A 171 37.88 0.91 5.25
N ILE A 172 38.27 0.35 6.41
CA ILE A 172 39.66 0.47 6.89
C ILE A 172 40.62 -0.26 5.93
N LEU A 173 40.20 -1.37 5.31
CA LEU A 173 41.06 -2.06 4.35
C LEU A 173 41.22 -1.28 3.05
N ASP A 174 40.21 -0.57 2.55
CA ASP A 174 40.31 0.18 1.30
C ASP A 174 41.07 1.52 1.43
N ILE A 175 40.98 2.21 2.57
CA ILE A 175 41.79 3.42 2.80
C ILE A 175 43.26 3.05 3.01
N TYR A 176 43.56 1.92 3.67
CA TYR A 176 44.94 1.47 3.81
C TYR A 176 45.51 0.97 2.48
N THR A 177 44.75 0.25 1.65
CA THR A 177 45.25 -0.19 0.33
C THR A 177 45.47 0.98 -0.63
N GLN A 178 44.59 1.98 -0.65
CA GLN A 178 44.82 3.16 -1.50
C GLN A 178 46.03 4.00 -1.05
N ASN A 179 46.23 4.19 0.26
CA ASN A 179 47.42 4.89 0.76
C ASN A 179 48.71 4.10 0.53
N ILE A 180 48.69 2.76 0.62
CA ILE A 180 49.85 1.91 0.31
C ILE A 180 50.21 2.01 -1.19
N ILE A 181 49.23 2.05 -2.09
CA ILE A 181 49.48 2.18 -3.53
C ILE A 181 50.13 3.54 -3.85
N ILE A 182 49.68 4.64 -3.24
CA ILE A 182 50.27 5.96 -3.45
C ILE A 182 51.74 5.98 -2.97
N ILE A 183 52.02 5.45 -1.78
CA ILE A 183 53.39 5.37 -1.25
C ILE A 183 54.30 4.51 -2.14
N MET A 184 53.79 3.40 -2.69
CA MET A 184 54.55 2.54 -3.59
C MET A 184 54.84 3.21 -4.94
N LEU A 185 53.91 4.01 -5.47
CA LEU A 185 54.12 4.76 -6.71
C LEU A 185 55.13 5.89 -6.53
N ASP A 186 55.07 6.62 -5.42
CA ASP A 186 56.04 7.68 -5.12
C ASP A 186 57.44 7.08 -4.92
N TYR A 187 57.55 5.96 -4.22
CA TYR A 187 58.83 5.27 -4.04
C TYR A 187 59.40 4.78 -5.38
N TYR A 188 58.58 4.18 -6.25
CA TYR A 188 59.02 3.75 -7.58
C TYR A 188 59.51 4.92 -8.43
N TYR A 189 58.80 6.06 -8.40
CA TYR A 189 59.17 7.24 -9.18
C TYR A 189 60.52 7.81 -8.72
N THR A 190 60.78 7.86 -7.41
CA THR A 190 62.08 8.30 -6.88
C THR A 190 63.23 7.38 -7.29
N LEU A 191 63.03 6.05 -7.29
CA LEU A 191 64.04 5.10 -7.73
C LEU A 191 64.39 5.25 -9.21
N VAL A 192 63.38 5.43 -10.08
CA VAL A 192 63.59 5.65 -11.51
C VAL A 192 64.36 6.96 -11.76
N MET A 193 64.03 8.03 -11.03
CA MET A 193 64.75 9.31 -11.14
C MET A 193 66.22 9.19 -10.71
N ILE A 194 66.52 8.43 -9.64
CA ILE A 194 67.90 8.19 -9.18
C ILE A 194 68.69 7.37 -10.20
N GLN A 195 68.08 6.36 -10.82
CA GLN A 195 68.74 5.54 -11.85
C GLN A 195 69.08 6.37 -13.10
N ASN A 196 68.16 7.20 -13.56
CA ASN A 196 68.41 8.09 -14.71
C ASN A 196 69.49 9.14 -14.40
N PHE A 197 69.60 9.62 -13.16
CA PHE A 197 70.65 10.57 -12.79
C PHE A 197 72.05 9.93 -12.81
N LYS A 198 72.15 8.63 -12.52
CA LYS A 198 73.42 7.88 -12.57
C LYS A 198 73.90 7.58 -14.00
N SER A 199 73.05 7.68 -15.02
CA SER A 199 73.46 7.43 -16.41
C SER A 199 73.92 8.68 -17.16
N ILE A 200 73.87 9.86 -16.51
CA ILE A 200 74.19 11.17 -17.12
C ILE A 200 75.58 11.67 -16.66
N ASN A 201 76.19 11.03 -15.66
CA ASN A 201 77.58 11.25 -15.24
C ASN A 201 78.43 10.02 -15.58
#